data_AF-A0A2A5BJG9-F1
#
_entry.id   AF-A0A2A5BJG9-F1
#
_cell.length_a   1.000
_cell.length_b   1.000
_cell.length_c   1.000
_cell.angle_alpha   90.00
_cell.angle_beta   90.00
_cell.angle_gamma   90.00
#
_symmetry.space_group_name_H-M   'P 1'
#
loop_
_entity.id
_entity.type
_entity.pdbx_description
1 polymer ?
#
loop_
_entity_poly.entity_id
_entity_poly.type
_entity_poly.pdbx_seq_one_letter_code
_entity_poly.pdbx_strand_id
1 'polypeptide(L)'
;MAYVNRNSNGEITAVFETQQMNADEFIAFDNEELIEFLSKSSSNEDVKTVLSTSDASLIRVLEDLINTLIDKQVILFTDLPAIAQEKLSNREKIREQLNPDAGLLGEDEGLL
;
A
#
# COMPACT_ATOMS: atom_id res chain seq x y z
N MET A 1 8.15 2.47 -1.86
CA MET A 1 8.75 3.80 -1.71
C MET A 1 9.47 4.12 -3.00
N ALA A 2 9.43 5.36 -3.47
CA ALA A 2 10.12 5.80 -4.67
C ALA A 2 11.00 7.02 -4.37
N TYR A 3 12.04 7.20 -5.18
CA TYR A 3 12.90 8.38 -5.14
C TYR A 3 12.36 9.41 -6.12
N VAL A 4 12.26 10.66 -5.69
CA VAL A 4 11.74 11.74 -6.54
C VAL A 4 12.76 12.86 -6.73
N ASN A 5 12.76 13.45 -7.92
CA ASN A 5 13.50 14.68 -8.21
C ASN A 5 12.51 15.82 -8.39
N ARG A 6 12.80 16.97 -7.79
CA ARG A 6 11.92 18.15 -7.80
C ARG A 6 12.55 19.31 -8.54
N ASN A 7 11.72 20.14 -9.16
CA ASN A 7 12.18 21.42 -9.71
C ASN A 7 12.36 22.49 -8.62
N SER A 8 12.83 23.68 -8.99
CA SER A 8 13.00 24.82 -8.08
C SER A 8 11.70 25.34 -7.45
N ASN A 9 10.53 24.94 -7.99
CA ASN A 9 9.22 25.28 -7.46
C ASN A 9 8.68 24.20 -6.51
N GLY A 10 9.42 23.11 -6.31
CA GLY A 10 9.03 21.99 -5.45
C GLY A 10 8.18 20.92 -6.13
N GLU A 11 7.95 20.99 -7.44
CA GLU A 11 7.10 20.00 -8.14
C GLU A 11 7.94 18.79 -8.58
N ILE A 12 7.36 17.58 -8.50
CA ILE A 12 7.98 16.35 -9.00
C ILE A 12 8.20 16.46 -10.52
N THR A 13 9.42 16.17 -10.96
CA THR A 13 9.81 16.14 -12.38
C THR A 13 10.24 14.76 -12.86
N ALA A 14 10.64 13.88 -11.95
CA ALA A 14 11.00 12.50 -12.26
C ALA A 14 10.86 11.61 -11.02
N VAL A 15 10.58 10.32 -11.27
CA VAL A 15 10.45 9.27 -10.25
C VAL A 15 11.42 8.14 -10.60
N PHE A 16 12.11 7.60 -9.60
CA PHE A 16 13.10 6.53 -9.74
C PHE A 16 12.86 5.43 -8.70
N GLU A 17 13.11 4.18 -9.10
CA GLU A 17 13.07 3.03 -8.18
C GLU A 17 14.30 2.95 -7.27
N THR A 18 15.42 3.55 -7.70
CA THR A 18 16.70 3.55 -6.97
C THR A 18 17.22 4.97 -6.77
N GLN A 19 18.00 5.16 -5.71
CA GLN A 19 18.59 6.47 -5.40
C GLN A 19 19.47 6.95 -6.55
N GLN A 20 19.24 8.19 -6.98
CA GLN A 20 20.05 8.86 -7.99
C GLN A 20 20.68 10.09 -7.37
N MET A 21 21.79 10.57 -7.94
CA MET A 21 22.52 11.76 -7.45
C MET A 21 21.65 13.02 -7.31
N ASN A 22 20.52 13.07 -8.03
CA ASN A 22 19.58 14.21 -8.02
C ASN A 22 18.20 13.83 -7.43
N ALA A 23 18.06 12.65 -6.81
CA ALA A 23 16.80 12.16 -6.25
C ALA A 23 17.06 11.53 -4.87
N ASP A 24 17.19 12.39 -3.86
CA ASP A 24 17.44 12.00 -2.46
C ASP A 24 16.17 11.99 -1.61
N GLU A 25 15.05 12.47 -2.15
CA GLU A 25 13.77 12.50 -1.44
C GLU A 25 13.00 11.19 -1.64
N PHE A 26 12.57 10.63 -0.52
CA PHE A 26 11.75 9.43 -0.47
C PHE A 26 10.29 9.79 -0.31
N ILE A 27 9.46 9.33 -1.23
CA ILE A 27 8.02 9.45 -1.12
C ILE A 27 7.37 8.07 -1.07
N ALA A 28 6.34 7.95 -0.24
CA ALA A 28 5.55 6.74 -0.16
C ALA A 28 4.69 6.59 -1.42
N PHE A 29 4.39 5.35 -1.80
CA PHE A 29 3.65 5.05 -3.03
C PHE A 29 2.18 5.50 -2.98
N ASP A 30 1.64 5.69 -1.77
CA ASP A 30 0.30 6.17 -1.48
C ASP A 30 0.22 7.71 -1.36
N ASN A 31 1.32 8.42 -1.62
CA ASN A 31 1.30 9.88 -1.60
C ASN A 31 0.53 10.45 -2.81
N GLU A 32 -0.42 11.34 -2.53
CA GLU A 32 -1.29 11.97 -3.54
C GLU A 32 -0.49 12.69 -4.64
N GLU A 33 0.60 13.37 -4.29
CA GLU A 33 1.44 14.12 -5.23
C GLU A 33 2.15 13.17 -6.21
N LEU A 34 2.64 12.03 -5.72
CA LEU A 34 3.27 11.01 -6.56
C LEU A 34 2.26 10.41 -7.54
N ILE A 35 1.05 10.10 -7.06
CA ILE A 35 -0.03 9.55 -7.89
C ILE A 35 -0.44 10.57 -8.97
N GLU A 36 -0.54 11.85 -8.61
CA GLU A 36 -0.87 12.92 -9.55
C GLU A 36 0.20 13.08 -10.64
N PHE A 37 1.49 13.11 -10.27
CA PHE A 37 2.59 13.18 -11.22
C PHE A 37 2.56 12.00 -12.21
N LEU A 38 2.44 10.80 -11.66
CA LEU A 38 2.39 9.55 -12.41
C LEU A 38 1.17 9.47 -13.35
N SER A 39 0.00 9.96 -12.91
CA SER A 39 -1.23 9.99 -13.72
C SER A 39 -1.14 10.92 -14.93
N LYS A 40 -0.27 11.94 -14.87
CA LYS A 40 -0.04 12.93 -15.94
C LYS A 40 1.04 12.50 -16.92
N SER A 41 1.91 11.55 -16.56
CA SER A 41 2.97 11.04 -17.43
C SER A 41 2.45 9.98 -18.40
N SER A 42 2.64 10.21 -19.71
CA SER A 42 2.10 9.37 -20.79
C SER A 42 3.00 8.21 -21.24
N SER A 43 4.10 7.90 -20.53
CA SER A 43 4.96 6.79 -20.91
C SER A 43 4.34 5.46 -20.50
N ASN A 44 4.39 4.43 -21.35
CA ASN A 44 3.81 3.11 -21.05
C ASN A 44 4.41 2.46 -19.77
N GLU A 45 5.69 2.69 -19.49
CA GLU A 45 6.33 2.24 -18.25
C GLU A 45 5.77 3.00 -17.03
N ASP A 46 5.55 4.30 -17.16
CA ASP A 46 4.95 5.13 -16.10
C ASP A 46 3.50 4.69 -15.82
N VAL A 47 2.70 4.41 -16.85
CA VAL A 47 1.32 3.91 -16.67
C VAL A 47 1.28 2.57 -15.94
N LYS A 48 2.23 1.67 -16.23
CA LYS A 48 2.32 0.36 -15.56
C LYS A 48 2.74 0.50 -14.10
N THR A 49 3.65 1.43 -13.79
CA THR A 49 4.03 1.72 -12.41
C THR A 49 2.88 2.40 -11.67
N VAL A 50 2.15 3.35 -12.28
CA VAL A 50 0.92 3.95 -11.70
C VAL A 50 -0.08 2.88 -11.32
N LEU A 51 -0.39 1.97 -12.24
CA LEU A 51 -1.38 0.91 -12.03
C LEU A 51 -0.94 -0.03 -10.91
N SER A 52 0.32 -0.47 -10.95
CA SER A 52 0.88 -1.35 -9.92
C SER A 52 0.88 -0.69 -8.53
N THR A 53 1.15 0.63 -8.50
CA THR A 53 1.13 1.44 -7.28
C THR A 53 -0.29 1.64 -6.76
N SER A 54 -1.25 1.98 -7.63
CA SER A 54 -2.67 2.10 -7.28
C SER A 54 -3.24 0.78 -6.79
N ASP A 55 -2.85 -0.34 -7.41
CA ASP A 55 -3.25 -1.67 -6.96
C ASP A 55 -2.66 -1.99 -5.58
N ALA A 56 -1.41 -1.60 -5.33
CA ALA A 56 -0.75 -1.80 -4.04
C ALA A 56 -1.35 -0.97 -2.90
N SER A 57 -1.83 0.25 -3.16
CA SER A 57 -2.56 1.03 -2.16
C SER A 57 -3.97 0.50 -1.93
N LEU A 58 -4.68 0.15 -3.01
CA LEU A 58 -6.04 -0.41 -2.94
C LEU A 58 -6.10 -1.72 -2.17
N ILE A 59 -5.11 -2.60 -2.35
CA ILE A 59 -5.12 -3.91 -1.69
C ILE A 59 -5.03 -3.79 -0.17
N ARG A 60 -4.36 -2.74 0.35
CA ARG A 60 -4.28 -2.45 1.79
C ARG A 60 -5.63 -1.98 2.32
N VAL A 61 -6.28 -1.08 1.60
CA VAL A 61 -7.63 -0.61 1.95
C VAL A 61 -8.64 -1.77 1.92
N LEU A 62 -8.53 -2.67 0.94
CA LEU A 62 -9.34 -3.88 0.86
C LEU A 62 -9.12 -4.81 2.05
N GLU A 63 -7.87 -5.02 2.46
CA GLU A 63 -7.52 -5.85 3.62
C GLU A 63 -8.14 -5.26 4.91
N ASP A 64 -7.98 -3.95 5.14
CA ASP A 64 -8.56 -3.27 6.30
C ASP A 64 -10.10 -3.30 6.27
N LEU A 65 -10.71 -3.16 5.09
CA LEU A 65 -12.15 -3.28 4.92
C LEU A 65 -12.64 -4.69 5.23
N ILE A 66 -11.97 -5.73 4.70
CA ILE A 66 -12.32 -7.13 4.95
C ILE A 66 -12.24 -7.42 6.45
N ASN A 67 -11.16 -7.01 7.12
CA ASN A 67 -11.00 -7.18 8.56
C ASN A 67 -12.09 -6.45 9.33
N THR A 68 -12.39 -5.20 8.98
CA THR A 68 -13.50 -4.44 9.57
C THR A 68 -14.85 -5.15 9.43
N LEU A 69 -15.11 -5.77 8.29
CA LEU A 69 -16.35 -6.52 8.06
C LEU A 69 -16.40 -7.83 8.86
N ILE A 70 -15.26 -8.50 9.05
CA ILE A 70 -15.13 -9.69 9.89
C ILE A 70 -15.33 -9.32 11.38
N ASP A 71 -14.67 -8.27 11.86
CA ASP A 71 -14.76 -7.78 13.25
C ASP A 71 -16.19 -7.37 13.61
N LYS A 72 -16.89 -6.74 12.66
CA LYS A 72 -18.31 -6.40 12.80
C LYS A 72 -19.27 -7.57 12.55
N GLN A 73 -18.75 -8.78 12.32
CA GLN A 73 -19.51 -9.99 12.04
C GLN A 73 -20.49 -9.85 10.86
N VAL A 74 -20.14 -9.01 9.88
CA VAL A 74 -20.93 -8.82 8.64
C VAL A 74 -20.68 -9.98 7.68
N ILE A 75 -19.45 -10.49 7.64
CA ILE A 75 -19.02 -11.68 6.90
C ILE A 75 -18.17 -12.56 7.80
N LEU A 76 -18.12 -13.86 7.53
CA LEU A 76 -17.13 -14.77 8.12
C LEU A 76 -15.93 -14.88 7.18
N PHE A 77 -14.74 -15.09 7.72
CA PHE A 77 -13.55 -15.38 6.91
C PHE A 77 -13.75 -16.58 5.96
N THR A 78 -14.50 -17.58 6.42
CA THR A 78 -14.86 -18.78 5.66
C THR A 78 -15.83 -18.54 4.51
N ASP A 79 -16.49 -17.37 4.47
CA ASP A 79 -17.39 -16.99 3.37
C ASP A 79 -16.61 -16.57 2.12
N LEU A 80 -15.33 -16.22 2.28
CA LEU A 80 -14.45 -15.87 1.17
C LEU A 80 -14.01 -17.11 0.38
N PRO A 81 -13.74 -17.01 -0.93
CA PRO A 81 -13.16 -18.12 -1.70
C PRO A 81 -11.84 -18.61 -1.10
N ALA A 82 -11.54 -19.91 -1.20
CA ALA A 82 -10.32 -20.50 -0.62
C ALA A 82 -9.02 -19.78 -1.07
N ILE A 83 -8.95 -19.35 -2.33
CA ILE A 83 -7.81 -18.59 -2.86
C ILE A 83 -7.68 -17.21 -2.18
N ALA A 84 -8.81 -16.56 -1.85
CA ALA A 84 -8.81 -15.28 -1.16
C ALA A 84 -8.37 -15.44 0.30
N GLN A 85 -8.84 -16.49 0.98
CA GLN A 85 -8.42 -16.84 2.33
C GLN A 85 -6.90 -17.05 2.40
N GLU A 86 -6.34 -17.88 1.50
CA GLU A 86 -4.89 -18.14 1.45
C GLU A 86 -4.09 -16.84 1.22
N LYS A 87 -4.54 -16.00 0.29
CA LYS A 87 -3.87 -14.73 -0.01
C LYS A 87 -3.90 -13.76 1.17
N LEU A 88 -5.03 -13.65 1.88
CA LEU A 88 -5.17 -12.80 3.05
C LEU A 88 -4.26 -13.27 4.19
N SER A 89 -4.29 -14.56 4.53
CA SER A 89 -3.43 -15.11 5.59
C SER A 89 -1.94 -14.98 5.27
N ASN A 90 -1.54 -15.11 4.01
CA ASN A 90 -0.14 -14.89 3.61
C ASN A 90 0.26 -13.42 3.74
N ARG A 91 -0.63 -12.47 3.42
CA ARG A 91 -0.36 -11.04 3.60
C ARG A 91 -0.26 -10.66 5.06
N GLU A 92 -1.16 -11.13 5.92
CA GLU A 92 -1.11 -10.87 7.36
C GLU A 92 0.23 -11.31 7.96
N LYS A 93 0.68 -12.53 7.66
CA LYS A 93 1.99 -13.04 8.13
C LYS A 93 3.16 -12.17 7.68
N ILE A 94 3.15 -11.71 6.43
CA ILE A 94 4.19 -10.80 5.92
C ILE A 94 4.13 -9.47 6.66
N ARG A 95 2.93 -8.98 6.96
CA ARG A 95 2.73 -7.71 7.68
C ARG A 95 3.22 -7.78 9.11
N GLU A 96 2.93 -8.88 9.82
CA GLU A 96 3.43 -9.15 11.16
C GLU A 96 4.97 -9.22 11.19
N GLN A 97 5.59 -9.83 10.18
CA GLN A 97 7.04 -9.89 10.06
C GLN A 97 7.69 -8.52 9.79
N LEU A 98 7.02 -7.66 9.02
CA LEU A 98 7.52 -6.32 8.68
C LEU A 98 7.25 -5.30 9.78
N ASN A 99 6.16 -5.44 10.53
CA ASN A 99 5.77 -4.56 11.63
C ASN A 99 5.28 -5.40 12.83
N PRO A 100 6.20 -5.97 13.63
CA PRO A 100 5.83 -6.78 14.79
C PRO A 100 4.97 -6.01 15.81
N ASP A 101 5.12 -4.69 15.89
CA ASP A 101 4.34 -3.84 16.78
C ASP A 101 2.93 -3.51 16.26
N ALA A 102 2.65 -3.70 14.96
CA ALA A 102 1.33 -3.45 14.38
C ALA A 102 0.33 -4.59 14.62
N GLY A 103 0.81 -5.78 14.99
CA GLY A 103 -0.03 -6.93 15.38
C GLY A 103 -0.54 -6.84 16.83
N LEU A 104 0.00 -5.93 17.65
CA LEU A 104 -0.31 -5.83 19.09
C LEU A 104 -1.50 -4.92 19.42
N LEU A 105 -2.19 -4.37 18.43
CA LEU A 105 -3.34 -3.48 18.64
C LEU A 105 -4.71 -4.17 18.56
N GLY A 106 -4.75 -5.51 18.53
CA GLY A 106 -6.01 -6.27 18.36
C GLY A 106 -6.34 -7.32 19.43
N GLU A 107 -5.49 -7.56 20.42
CA GLU A 107 -5.67 -8.68 21.36
C GLU A 107 -5.90 -8.29 22.83
N ASP A 108 -6.38 -7.08 23.12
CA ASP A 108 -6.76 -6.74 24.49
C ASP A 108 -8.00 -5.84 24.53
N GLU A 109 -9.18 -6.46 24.61
CA GLU A 109 -10.30 -6.01 25.45
C GLU A 109 -11.47 -7.00 25.31
N GLY A 110 -11.44 -8.08 26.11
CA GLY A 110 -12.54 -9.04 26.10
C GLY A 110 -12.45 -10.23 27.06
N LEU A 111 -11.71 -10.12 28.17
CA LEU A 111 -11.79 -11.12 29.26
C LEU A 111 -11.73 -10.44 30.63
N LEU A 112 -12.89 -9.98 31.11
CA LEU A 112 -13.30 -10.00 32.52
C LEU A 112 -14.78 -10.31 32.63
#